data_AF-A0A4U7EVN1-F1
#
_entry.id   AF-A0A4U7EVN1-F1
#
_cell.length_a   1.000
_cell.length_b   1.000
_cell.length_c   1.000
_cell.angle_alpha   90.00
_cell.angle_beta   90.00
_cell.angle_gamma   90.00
#
_symmetry.space_group_name_H-M   'P 1'
#
loop_
_entity.id
_entity.type
_entity.pdbx_description
1 polymer ?
#
loop_
_entity_poly.entity_id
_entity_poly.type
_entity_poly.pdbx_seq_one_letter_code
_entity_poly.pdbx_strand_id
1 'polypeptide(L)'
;SLPRAGATSAQLKRWLPQLSAENAQGEYYLTDVIAMAASEGIKVATAQPHDATEVEGVNNRAQMARLERAYQQQTAEALMAQGVALADPARIDVRGTLTCGHDVFIDVGCVFEGNVELGEGVRVGPYCVIKNSTLGAESVIDSHSVIDSTVAAG
;
A
#
# COMPACT_ATOMS: atom_id res chain seq x y z
N SER A 1 32.56 -1.93 -23.95
CA SER A 1 31.28 -1.71 -23.25
C SER A 1 30.30 -1.07 -24.22
N LEU A 2 29.35 -1.85 -24.76
CA LEU A 2 28.34 -1.34 -25.71
C LEU A 2 27.18 -0.68 -24.95
N PRO A 3 26.68 0.48 -25.38
CA PRO A 3 25.57 1.15 -24.72
C PRO A 3 24.27 0.36 -24.92
N ARG A 4 23.55 0.09 -23.83
CA ARG A 4 22.19 -0.47 -23.85
C ARG A 4 21.23 0.64 -24.32
N ALA A 5 20.92 0.69 -25.61
CA ALA A 5 20.00 1.68 -26.15
C ALA A 5 18.56 1.17 -26.02
N GLY A 6 17.81 1.74 -25.07
CA GLY A 6 16.35 1.63 -25.04
C GLY A 6 15.70 2.42 -26.19
N ALA A 7 14.45 2.12 -26.52
CA ALA A 7 13.70 2.87 -27.52
C ALA A 7 13.63 4.35 -27.11
N THR A 8 14.04 5.25 -28.01
CA THR A 8 13.98 6.69 -27.78
C THR A 8 12.55 7.21 -27.92
N SER A 9 12.24 8.32 -27.26
CA SER A 9 10.92 8.97 -27.35
C SER A 9 10.52 9.34 -28.79
N ALA A 10 11.50 9.61 -29.66
CA ALA A 10 11.28 9.87 -31.08
C ALA A 10 10.83 8.62 -31.86
N GLN A 11 11.37 7.45 -31.53
CA GLN A 11 10.98 6.17 -32.14
C GLN A 11 9.56 5.77 -31.70
N LEU A 12 9.24 5.92 -30.41
CA LEU A 12 7.89 5.65 -29.89
C LEU A 12 6.82 6.53 -30.56
N LYS A 13 7.09 7.83 -30.74
CA LYS A 13 6.17 8.74 -31.44
C LYS A 13 5.92 8.36 -32.90
N ARG A 14 6.84 7.63 -33.54
CA ARG A 14 6.68 7.15 -34.92
C ARG A 14 5.91 5.82 -34.99
N TRP A 15 6.11 4.93 -34.02
CA TRP A 15 5.49 3.60 -34.03
C TRP A 15 4.08 3.59 -33.44
N LEU A 16 3.79 4.38 -32.41
CA LEU A 16 2.47 4.44 -31.76
C LEU A 16 1.32 4.75 -32.75
N PRO A 17 1.45 5.69 -33.72
CA PRO A 17 0.40 5.95 -34.70
C PRO A 17 0.22 4.86 -35.76
N GLN A 18 1.17 3.93 -35.89
CA GLN A 18 1.13 2.80 -36.83
C GLN A 18 0.55 1.54 -36.20
N LEU A 19 0.25 1.56 -34.90
CA LEU A 19 -0.46 0.48 -34.25
C LEU A 19 -1.86 0.37 -34.85
N SER A 20 -2.25 -0.86 -35.17
CA SER A 20 -3.57 -1.19 -35.67
C SER A 20 -4.32 -1.95 -34.59
N ALA A 21 -5.61 -1.61 -34.41
CA ALA A 21 -6.53 -2.37 -33.55
C ALA A 21 -7.16 -3.56 -34.28
N GLU A 22 -6.64 -3.95 -35.46
CA GLU A 22 -7.09 -5.13 -36.20
C GLU A 22 -6.59 -6.43 -35.55
N ASN A 23 -7.08 -6.71 -34.35
CA ASN A 23 -6.93 -7.99 -33.68
C ASN A 23 -8.27 -8.43 -33.08
N ALA A 24 -8.32 -9.66 -32.58
CA ALA A 24 -9.54 -10.29 -32.08
C ALA A 24 -10.20 -9.54 -30.90
N GLN A 25 -9.50 -8.60 -30.26
CA GLN A 25 -9.96 -7.83 -29.10
C GLN A 25 -10.17 -6.34 -29.40
N GLY A 26 -9.72 -5.84 -30.55
CA GLY A 26 -9.87 -4.44 -30.93
C GLY A 26 -8.96 -3.47 -30.17
N GLU A 27 -7.87 -3.95 -29.58
CA GLU A 27 -6.98 -3.15 -28.71
C GLU A 27 -5.65 -2.85 -29.39
N TYR A 28 -5.01 -1.73 -29.04
CA TYR A 28 -3.67 -1.43 -29.55
C TYR A 28 -2.62 -2.07 -28.63
N TYR A 29 -1.95 -3.13 -29.09
CA TYR A 29 -0.93 -3.79 -28.28
C TYR A 29 0.42 -3.08 -28.36
N LEU A 30 0.97 -2.71 -27.21
CA LEU A 30 2.32 -2.16 -27.11
C LEU A 30 3.40 -3.15 -27.59
N THR A 31 3.09 -4.45 -27.60
CA THR A 31 3.97 -5.50 -28.15
C THR A 31 4.21 -5.35 -29.65
N ASP A 32 3.30 -4.74 -30.41
CA ASP A 32 3.48 -4.55 -31.85
C ASP A 32 4.54 -3.48 -32.15
N VAL A 33 4.80 -2.57 -31.20
CA VAL A 33 5.93 -1.64 -31.24
C VAL A 33 7.27 -2.39 -31.21
N ILE A 34 7.34 -3.52 -30.51
CA ILE A 34 8.54 -4.38 -30.47
C ILE A 34 8.77 -5.03 -31.83
N ALA A 35 7.70 -5.49 -32.49
CA ALA A 35 7.78 -6.05 -33.84
C ALA A 35 8.22 -5.00 -34.89
N MET A 36 7.73 -3.76 -34.78
CA MET A 36 8.17 -2.65 -35.63
C MET A 36 9.63 -2.24 -35.38
N ALA A 37 10.08 -2.24 -34.13
CA ALA A 37 11.48 -1.99 -33.80
C ALA A 37 12.41 -3.07 -34.39
N ALA A 38 11.98 -4.34 -34.33
CA ALA A 38 12.73 -5.46 -34.88
C ALA A 38 12.83 -5.41 -36.42
N SER A 39 11.75 -5.00 -37.12
CA SER A 39 11.75 -4.87 -38.58
C SER A 39 12.64 -3.72 -39.09
N GLU A 40 12.81 -2.66 -38.29
CA GLU A 40 13.74 -1.56 -38.57
C GLU A 40 15.21 -1.86 -38.15
N GLY A 41 15.51 -3.10 -37.75
CA GLY A 41 16.87 -3.52 -37.36
C GLY A 41 17.36 -2.91 -36.05
N ILE A 42 16.47 -2.32 -35.25
CA ILE A 42 16.80 -1.77 -33.94
C ILE A 42 16.89 -2.94 -32.97
N LYS A 43 18.05 -3.10 -32.33
CA LYS A 43 18.24 -4.08 -31.26
C LYS A 43 17.37 -3.70 -30.07
N VAL A 44 16.23 -4.36 -29.94
CA VAL A 44 15.40 -4.30 -28.73
C VAL A 44 16.16 -5.01 -27.62
N ALA A 45 16.69 -4.25 -26.67
CA ALA A 45 17.23 -4.81 -25.46
C ALA A 45 16.06 -5.35 -24.62
N THR A 46 15.90 -6.66 -24.57
CA THR A 46 15.01 -7.29 -23.61
C THR A 46 15.66 -7.17 -22.23
N ALA A 47 15.10 -6.34 -21.36
CA ALA A 47 15.36 -6.48 -19.94
C ALA A 47 14.59 -7.72 -19.50
N GLN A 48 15.26 -8.86 -19.41
CA GLN A 48 14.70 -9.97 -18.65
C GLN A 48 14.70 -9.53 -17.19
N PRO A 49 13.54 -9.49 -16.51
CA PRO A 49 13.53 -9.42 -15.07
C PRO A 49 14.27 -10.65 -14.56
N HIS A 50 15.14 -10.48 -13.58
CA HIS A 50 15.92 -11.59 -13.03
C HIS A 50 15.03 -12.61 -12.31
N ASP A 51 13.80 -12.22 -11.99
CA ASP A 51 12.80 -13.00 -11.28
C ASP A 51 11.39 -12.65 -11.80
N ALA A 52 10.52 -13.65 -11.98
CA ALA A 52 9.14 -13.43 -12.41
C ALA A 52 8.35 -12.54 -11.43
N THR A 53 8.84 -12.41 -10.19
CA THR A 53 8.30 -11.53 -9.14
C THR A 53 8.49 -10.03 -9.40
N GLU A 54 9.44 -9.61 -10.24
CA GLU A 54 9.62 -8.17 -10.57
C GLU A 54 8.50 -7.60 -11.45
N VAL A 55 7.71 -8.47 -12.09
CA VAL A 55 6.58 -8.10 -12.97
C VAL A 55 5.22 -8.48 -12.36
N GLU A 56 5.21 -9.03 -11.14
CA GLU A 56 3.97 -9.36 -10.43
C GLU A 56 3.31 -8.10 -9.87
N GLY A 57 2.65 -7.35 -10.75
CA GLY A 57 1.46 -6.61 -10.36
C GLY A 57 0.50 -7.57 -9.62
N VAL A 58 -0.14 -7.08 -8.57
CA VAL A 58 -0.98 -7.86 -7.64
C VAL A 58 -2.07 -8.63 -8.40
N ASN A 59 -1.80 -9.89 -8.74
CA ASN A 59 -2.66 -10.70 -9.61
C ASN A 59 -3.57 -11.64 -8.82
N ASN A 60 -3.34 -11.82 -7.51
CA ASN A 60 -4.21 -12.66 -6.68
C ASN A 60 -4.38 -12.13 -5.25
N ARG A 61 -5.47 -12.58 -4.59
CA ARG A 61 -5.84 -12.15 -3.23
C ARG A 61 -4.77 -12.50 -2.18
N ALA A 62 -3.97 -13.54 -2.40
CA ALA A 62 -2.91 -13.94 -1.47
C ALA A 62 -1.72 -12.96 -1.50
N GLN A 63 -1.34 -12.47 -2.68
CA GLN A 63 -0.32 -11.41 -2.82
C GLN A 63 -0.79 -10.12 -2.15
N MET A 64 -2.05 -9.72 -2.34
CA MET A 64 -2.63 -8.54 -1.67
C MET A 64 -2.55 -8.67 -0.14
N ALA A 65 -2.89 -9.83 0.41
CA ALA A 65 -2.82 -10.08 1.86
C ALA A 65 -1.37 -9.98 2.40
N ARG A 66 -0.37 -10.44 1.63
CA ARG A 66 1.05 -10.30 2.01
C ARG A 66 1.50 -8.85 2.02
N LEU A 67 1.13 -8.07 1.00
CA LEU A 67 1.43 -6.63 0.93
C LEU A 67 0.77 -5.88 2.08
N GLU A 68 -0.48 -6.21 2.39
CA GLU A 68 -1.21 -5.63 3.51
C GLU A 68 -0.51 -5.90 4.85
N ARG A 69 -0.04 -7.13 5.11
CA ARG A 69 0.72 -7.42 6.33
C ARG A 69 2.05 -6.67 6.40
N ALA A 70 2.76 -6.53 5.28
CA ALA A 70 3.97 -5.72 5.23
C ALA A 70 3.70 -4.25 5.54
N TYR A 71 2.60 -3.70 5.03
CA TYR A 71 2.16 -2.33 5.30
C TYR A 71 1.77 -2.11 6.77
N GLN A 72 1.00 -3.04 7.35
CA GLN A 72 0.63 -2.95 8.77
C GLN A 72 1.84 -3.03 9.69
N GLN A 73 2.82 -3.89 9.37
CA GLN A 73 4.06 -3.99 10.12
C GLN A 73 4.86 -2.67 10.11
N GLN A 74 5.01 -2.03 8.95
CA GLN A 74 5.66 -0.71 8.83
C GLN A 74 4.92 0.37 9.63
N THR A 75 3.59 0.31 9.63
CA THR A 75 2.74 1.26 10.38
C THR A 75 2.92 1.07 11.88
N ALA A 76 2.92 -0.18 12.37
CA ALA A 76 3.17 -0.49 13.77
C ALA A 76 4.57 -0.02 14.23
N GLU A 77 5.61 -0.23 13.41
CA GLU A 77 6.96 0.25 13.68
C GLU A 77 7.03 1.77 13.76
N ALA A 78 6.34 2.49 12.87
CA ALA A 78 6.26 3.95 12.90
C ALA A 78 5.57 4.46 14.16
N LEU A 79 4.48 3.82 14.61
CA LEU A 79 3.78 4.16 15.85
C LEU A 79 4.67 3.93 17.08
N MET A 80 5.35 2.79 17.15
CA MET A 80 6.29 2.51 18.24
C MET A 80 7.46 3.49 18.26
N ALA A 81 7.96 3.91 17.10
CA ALA A 81 8.99 4.95 17.01
C ALA A 81 8.51 6.33 17.50
N GLN A 82 7.20 6.58 17.50
CA GLN A 82 6.56 7.77 18.06
C GLN A 82 6.26 7.65 19.57
N GLY A 83 6.59 6.52 20.20
CA GLY A 83 6.39 6.29 21.64
C GLY A 83 5.09 5.58 22.00
N VAL A 84 4.33 5.08 21.02
CA VAL A 84 3.12 4.28 21.28
C VAL A 84 3.52 2.88 21.76
N ALA A 85 2.97 2.45 22.88
CA ALA A 85 3.16 1.12 23.41
C ALA A 85 2.14 0.14 22.80
N LEU A 86 2.59 -0.64 21.82
CA LEU A 86 1.80 -1.73 21.23
C LEU A 86 2.07 -3.04 21.99
N ALA A 87 1.01 -3.70 22.46
CA ALA A 87 1.15 -5.01 23.12
C ALA A 87 1.65 -6.09 22.14
N ASP A 88 1.24 -6.01 20.88
CA ASP A 88 1.72 -6.89 19.80
C ASP A 88 1.63 -6.16 18.44
N PRO A 89 2.76 -5.75 17.84
CA PRO A 89 2.77 -5.01 16.57
C PRO A 89 2.28 -5.85 15.38
N ALA A 90 2.22 -7.18 15.48
CA ALA A 90 1.67 -8.04 14.43
C ALA A 90 0.14 -8.14 14.50
N ARG A 91 -0.50 -7.65 15.58
CA ARG A 91 -1.95 -7.72 15.82
C ARG A 91 -2.55 -6.34 16.02
N ILE A 92 -2.26 -5.44 15.09
CA ILE A 92 -2.92 -4.15 14.94
C ILE A 92 -3.23 -3.94 13.46
N ASP A 93 -4.37 -3.31 13.17
CA ASP A 93 -4.76 -2.95 11.81
C ASP A 93 -5.12 -1.47 11.76
N VAL A 94 -4.35 -0.67 11.02
CA VAL A 94 -4.60 0.75 10.75
C VAL A 94 -5.03 0.91 9.30
N ARG A 95 -6.29 1.29 9.09
CA ARG A 95 -6.97 1.46 7.80
C ARG A 95 -7.37 2.91 7.60
N GLY A 96 -6.37 3.77 7.52
CA GLY A 96 -6.52 5.22 7.43
C GLY A 96 -5.38 5.92 8.17
N THR A 97 -5.71 6.94 8.94
CA THR A 97 -4.75 7.73 9.73
C THR A 97 -4.99 7.49 11.21
N LEU A 98 -3.92 7.14 11.93
CA LEU A 98 -3.92 7.04 13.39
C LEU A 98 -2.88 8.01 13.94
N THR A 99 -3.34 9.01 14.69
CA THR A 99 -2.49 9.97 15.39
C THR A 99 -2.53 9.66 16.88
N CYS A 100 -1.38 9.53 17.52
CA CYS A 100 -1.29 9.23 18.94
C CYS A 100 -0.53 10.33 19.70
N GLY A 101 -1.00 10.67 20.89
CA GLY A 101 -0.25 11.41 21.89
C GLY A 101 0.84 10.55 22.54
N HIS A 102 1.52 11.12 23.54
CA HIS A 102 2.52 10.39 24.32
C HIS A 102 1.86 9.37 25.25
N ASP A 103 2.60 8.33 25.65
CA ASP A 103 2.17 7.31 26.61
C ASP A 103 0.86 6.57 26.26
N VAL A 104 0.51 6.51 24.97
CA VAL A 104 -0.63 5.72 24.48
C VAL A 104 -0.29 4.24 24.51
N PHE A 105 -1.22 3.43 25.04
CA PHE A 105 -1.13 1.97 25.02
C PHE A 105 -2.26 1.36 24.18
N ILE A 106 -1.91 0.44 23.28
CA ILE A 106 -2.86 -0.28 22.43
C ILE A 106 -2.65 -1.79 22.61
N ASP A 107 -3.68 -2.47 23.08
CA ASP A 107 -3.69 -3.92 23.22
C ASP A 107 -4.01 -4.62 21.88
N VAL A 108 -4.04 -5.94 21.90
CA VAL A 108 -4.04 -6.79 20.70
C VAL A 108 -5.37 -6.81 19.96
N GLY A 109 -5.31 -7.01 18.65
CA GLY A 109 -6.47 -7.18 17.79
C GLY A 109 -7.28 -5.90 17.56
N CYS A 110 -6.70 -4.73 17.85
CA CYS A 110 -7.36 -3.45 17.62
C CYS A 110 -7.35 -3.08 16.15
N VAL A 111 -8.47 -2.51 15.68
CA VAL A 111 -8.66 -2.02 14.31
C VAL A 111 -9.02 -0.53 14.35
N PHE A 112 -8.28 0.27 13.60
CA PHE A 112 -8.48 1.71 13.47
C PHE A 112 -8.87 2.04 12.03
N GLU A 113 -10.02 2.69 11.82
CA GLU A 113 -10.54 2.98 10.48
C GLU A 113 -10.80 4.48 10.26
N GLY A 114 -10.47 4.97 9.06
CA GLY A 114 -10.65 6.39 8.74
C GLY A 114 -9.66 7.28 9.50
N ASN A 115 -10.13 8.34 10.14
CA ASN A 115 -9.27 9.25 10.91
C ASN A 115 -9.49 9.05 12.41
N VAL A 116 -8.47 8.54 13.10
CA VAL A 116 -8.52 8.32 14.56
C VAL A 116 -7.42 9.10 15.25
N GLU A 117 -7.78 9.78 16.34
CA GLU A 117 -6.87 10.52 17.19
C GLU A 117 -6.97 10.00 18.62
N LEU A 118 -5.83 9.60 19.19
CA LEU A 118 -5.71 9.16 20.57
C LEU A 118 -4.93 10.22 21.35
N GLY A 119 -5.55 10.82 22.35
CA GLY A 119 -4.90 11.75 23.28
C GLY A 119 -3.77 11.12 24.09
N GLU A 120 -3.04 11.94 24.83
CA GLU A 120 -1.98 11.49 25.75
C GLU A 120 -2.53 10.50 26.78
N GLY A 121 -1.78 9.43 27.06
CA GLY A 121 -2.13 8.45 28.10
C GLY A 121 -3.34 7.56 27.79
N VAL A 122 -3.90 7.61 26.57
CA VAL A 122 -5.05 6.76 26.19
C VAL A 122 -4.66 5.28 26.25
N ARG A 123 -5.55 4.46 26.81
CA ARG A 123 -5.38 3.00 26.91
C ARG A 123 -6.51 2.29 26.17
N VAL A 124 -6.17 1.59 25.10
CA VAL A 124 -7.12 0.82 24.30
C VAL A 124 -7.01 -0.66 24.65
N GLY A 125 -8.09 -1.22 25.20
CA GLY A 125 -8.20 -2.64 25.50
C GLY A 125 -8.29 -3.51 24.23
N PRO A 126 -8.20 -4.84 24.38
CA PRO A 126 -8.07 -5.73 23.23
C PRO A 126 -9.34 -5.79 22.39
N TYR A 127 -9.15 -6.06 21.09
CA TYR A 127 -10.22 -6.27 20.12
C TYR A 127 -11.19 -5.08 19.95
N CYS A 128 -10.72 -3.86 20.17
CA CYS A 128 -11.52 -2.66 19.91
C CYS A 128 -11.52 -2.30 18.42
N VAL A 129 -12.63 -1.72 17.96
CA VAL A 129 -12.74 -1.11 16.63
C VAL A 129 -13.07 0.36 16.80
N ILE A 130 -12.18 1.24 16.37
CA ILE A 130 -12.34 2.69 16.51
C ILE A 130 -12.30 3.32 15.13
N LYS A 131 -13.32 4.12 14.81
CA LYS A 131 -13.50 4.68 13.48
C LYS A 131 -13.87 6.16 13.55
N ASN A 132 -13.20 7.00 12.76
CA ASN A 132 -13.52 8.43 12.61
C ASN A 132 -13.76 9.14 13.96
N SER A 133 -12.89 8.90 14.95
CA SER A 133 -13.13 9.29 16.34
C SER A 133 -11.89 9.90 16.97
N THR A 134 -12.11 10.87 17.86
CA THR A 134 -11.06 11.48 18.69
C THR A 134 -11.32 11.11 20.14
N LEU A 135 -10.36 10.45 20.76
CA LEU A 135 -10.39 10.05 22.17
C LEU A 135 -9.53 11.02 22.98
N GLY A 136 -10.14 11.67 23.97
CA GLY A 136 -9.47 12.60 24.87
C GLY A 136 -8.34 11.95 25.68
N ALA A 137 -7.46 12.78 26.24
CA ALA A 137 -6.36 12.32 27.09
C ALA A 137 -6.86 11.43 28.25
N GLU A 138 -6.05 10.44 28.63
CA GLU A 138 -6.30 9.48 29.70
C GLU A 138 -7.55 8.59 29.53
N SER A 139 -8.22 8.63 28.36
CA SER A 139 -9.37 7.77 28.09
C SER A 139 -8.98 6.29 28.16
N VAL A 140 -9.84 5.50 28.80
CA VAL A 140 -9.70 4.05 28.87
C VAL A 140 -10.84 3.41 28.08
N ILE A 141 -10.49 2.64 27.07
CA ILE A 141 -11.45 1.91 26.24
C ILE A 141 -11.41 0.45 26.63
N ASP A 142 -12.52 -0.08 27.12
CA ASP A 142 -12.64 -1.48 27.50
C ASP A 142 -12.66 -2.41 26.29
N SER A 143 -12.24 -3.66 26.51
CA SER A 143 -12.15 -4.69 25.47
C SER A 143 -13.44 -4.84 24.67
N HIS A 144 -13.32 -5.15 23.37
CA HIS A 144 -14.45 -5.36 22.45
C HIS A 144 -15.36 -4.14 22.23
N SER A 145 -14.90 -2.94 22.56
CA SER A 145 -15.64 -1.72 22.27
C SER A 145 -15.62 -1.39 20.79
N VAL A 146 -16.75 -0.90 20.28
CA VAL A 146 -16.88 -0.35 18.92
C VAL A 146 -17.26 1.12 19.04
N ILE A 147 -16.40 2.00 18.54
CA ILE A 147 -16.57 3.45 18.58
C ILE A 147 -16.56 3.96 17.14
N ASP A 148 -17.61 4.68 16.74
CA ASP A 148 -17.72 5.31 15.43
C ASP A 148 -18.19 6.76 15.59
N SER A 149 -17.59 7.67 14.83
CA SER A 149 -18.04 9.06 14.66
C SER A 149 -18.23 9.80 15.99
N THR A 150 -17.33 9.59 16.94
CA THR A 150 -17.45 10.10 18.30
C THR A 150 -16.25 10.98 18.65
N VAL A 151 -16.52 12.12 19.28
CA VAL A 151 -15.52 12.87 20.04
C VAL A 151 -15.81 12.59 21.50
N ALA A 152 -14.98 11.76 22.13
CA ALA A 152 -15.11 11.44 23.54
C ALA A 152 -14.15 12.34 24.33
N ALA A 153 -14.69 13.20 25.18
CA ALA A 153 -13.91 13.87 26.22
C ALA A 153 -13.74 12.89 27.39
N GLY A 154 -12.52 12.78 27.90
CA GLY A 154 -12.20 11.97 29.09
C GLY A 154 -12.93 12.44 30.33
#